data_AF-A0A3S3JW17-F1
#
_entry.id   AF-A0A3S3JW17-F1
#
_cell.length_a   1.000
_cell.length_b   1.000
_cell.length_c   1.000
_cell.angle_alpha   90.00
_cell.angle_beta   90.00
_cell.angle_gamma   90.00
#
_symmetry.space_group_name_H-M   'P 1'
#
loop_
_entity.id
_entity.type
_entity.pdbx_description
1 polymer ?
#
loop_
_entity_poly.entity_id
_entity_poly.type
_entity_poly.pdbx_seq_one_letter_code
_entity_poly.pdbx_strand_id
1 'polypeptide(L)'
;MLRALRPRRCAPTTPPWSPTSSVCATASQPLHELIEVHVLAAERLHGDDPTVPILAKARPSRATSGPMSRRPAIEDRAPPGALYYASCDRRQAHHERHLRGFAAILQADAYSGYNAL
;
A
#
# COMPACT_ATOMS: atom_id res chain seq x y z
N MET A 1 30.67 6.63 -21.17
CA MET A 1 29.32 7.25 -21.16
C MET A 1 28.31 6.25 -20.59
N LEU A 2 27.96 6.36 -19.30
CA LEU A 2 26.92 5.52 -18.71
C LEU A 2 25.55 6.06 -19.14
N ARG A 3 24.86 5.31 -20.01
CA ARG A 3 23.48 5.60 -20.40
C ARG A 3 22.59 5.30 -19.19
N ALA A 4 22.11 6.34 -18.52
CA ALA A 4 21.12 6.21 -17.45
C ALA A 4 19.91 5.43 -17.98
N LEU A 5 19.74 4.19 -17.50
CA LEU A 5 18.54 3.42 -17.73
C LEU A 5 17.39 4.18 -17.06
N ARG A 6 16.58 4.89 -17.85
CA ARG A 6 15.33 5.48 -17.35
C ARG A 6 14.54 4.35 -16.69
N PRO A 7 14.11 4.48 -15.42
CA PRO A 7 13.17 3.53 -14.84
C PRO A 7 11.92 3.54 -15.73
N ARG A 8 11.67 2.43 -16.43
CA ARG A 8 10.49 2.30 -17.26
C ARG A 8 9.30 2.22 -16.32
N ARG A 9 8.41 3.21 -16.43
CA ARG A 9 7.14 3.25 -15.71
C ARG A 9 6.44 1.91 -15.92
N CYS A 10 6.01 1.23 -14.86
CA CYS A 10 4.90 0.31 -15.02
C CYS A 10 3.73 1.08 -15.66
N ALA A 11 2.89 0.38 -16.41
CA ALA A 11 1.59 0.92 -16.77
C ALA A 11 0.92 1.51 -15.50
N PRO A 12 0.22 2.65 -15.60
CA PRO A 12 -0.46 3.24 -14.46
C PRO A 12 -1.25 2.15 -13.72
N THR A 13 -1.16 2.14 -12.40
CA THR A 13 -1.97 1.28 -11.54
C THR A 13 -3.41 1.48 -11.97
N THR A 14 -3.93 0.47 -12.66
CA THR A 14 -5.32 0.47 -13.07
C THR A 14 -6.14 0.48 -11.78
N PRO A 15 -7.11 1.38 -11.64
CA PRO A 15 -7.98 1.36 -10.47
C PRO A 15 -8.63 -0.03 -10.38
N PRO A 16 -8.96 -0.49 -9.16
CA PRO A 16 -9.34 -1.88 -8.89
C PRO A 16 -10.50 -2.40 -9.76
N TRP A 17 -11.31 -1.52 -10.34
CA TRP A 17 -12.43 -1.83 -11.24
C TRP A 17 -12.10 -1.92 -12.74
N SER A 18 -10.82 -1.84 -13.13
CA SER A 18 -10.46 -1.89 -14.56
C SER A 18 -10.69 -3.27 -15.17
N PRO A 19 -11.09 -3.37 -16.45
CA PRO A 19 -11.43 -4.64 -17.13
C PRO A 19 -10.27 -5.63 -17.30
N THR A 20 -9.09 -5.35 -16.74
CA THR A 20 -7.87 -6.18 -16.78
C THR A 20 -7.55 -6.90 -15.46
N SER A 21 -8.33 -6.67 -14.39
CA SER A 21 -8.18 -7.42 -13.13
C SER A 21 -8.59 -8.90 -13.31
N SER A 22 -7.95 -9.82 -12.57
CA SER A 22 -8.37 -11.23 -12.61
C SER A 22 -9.71 -11.41 -11.90
N VAL A 23 -10.48 -12.43 -12.27
CA VAL A 23 -11.75 -12.77 -11.60
C VAL A 23 -11.56 -12.95 -10.09
N CYS A 24 -10.44 -13.53 -9.65
CA CYS A 24 -10.12 -13.67 -8.23
C CYS A 24 -9.90 -12.32 -7.55
N ALA A 25 -9.25 -11.37 -8.23
CA ALA A 25 -9.05 -10.03 -7.70
C ALA A 25 -10.40 -9.32 -7.53
N THR A 26 -11.27 -9.40 -8.53
CA THR A 26 -12.62 -8.83 -8.48
C THR A 26 -13.48 -9.50 -7.39
N ALA A 27 -13.46 -10.83 -7.30
CA ALA A 27 -14.22 -11.57 -6.28
C ALA A 27 -13.76 -11.27 -4.85
N SER A 28 -12.49 -10.91 -4.66
CA SER A 28 -11.93 -10.56 -3.35
C SER A 28 -12.14 -9.10 -2.94
N GLN A 29 -12.66 -8.25 -3.84
CA GLN A 29 -12.84 -6.81 -3.56
C GLN A 29 -13.66 -6.51 -2.30
N PRO A 30 -14.84 -7.15 -2.07
CA PRO A 30 -15.64 -6.84 -0.89
C PRO A 30 -14.89 -7.15 0.43
N LEU A 31 -14.11 -8.23 0.43
CA LEU A 31 -13.32 -8.63 1.58
C LEU A 31 -12.13 -7.68 1.80
N HIS A 32 -11.50 -7.21 0.73
CA HIS A 32 -10.46 -6.19 0.81
C HIS A 32 -11.00 -4.90 1.43
N GLU A 33 -12.15 -4.42 0.98
CA GLU A 33 -12.79 -3.19 1.49
C GLU A 33 -13.10 -3.29 3.00
N LEU A 34 -13.60 -4.44 3.46
CA LEU A 34 -13.85 -4.67 4.89
C LEU A 34 -12.56 -4.67 5.72
N ILE A 35 -11.49 -5.27 5.20
CA ILE A 35 -10.17 -5.26 5.87
C ILE A 35 -9.61 -3.84 5.89
N GLU A 36 -9.74 -3.09 4.80
CA GLU A 36 -9.29 -1.71 4.68
C GLU A 36 -9.97 -0.81 5.73
N VAL A 37 -11.29 -0.89 5.86
CA VAL A 37 -12.04 -0.15 6.90
C VAL A 37 -11.58 -0.56 8.30
N HIS A 38 -11.43 -1.86 8.56
CA HIS A 38 -11.01 -2.38 9.86
C HIS A 38 -9.59 -1.94 10.27
N VAL A 39 -8.66 -1.90 9.31
CA VAL A 39 -7.27 -1.50 9.54
C VAL A 39 -7.16 0.01 9.71
N LEU A 40 -7.88 0.80 8.89
CA LEU A 40 -7.84 2.26 8.96
C LEU A 40 -8.64 2.84 10.15
N ALA A 41 -9.50 2.05 10.78
CA ALA A 41 -10.17 2.41 12.03
C ALA A 41 -9.28 2.27 13.28
N ALA A 42 -8.03 1.84 13.13
CA ALA A 42 -7.10 1.68 14.25
C ALA A 42 -6.73 3.03 14.90
N GLU A 43 -6.60 3.06 16.22
CA GLU A 43 -6.01 4.21 16.93
C GLU A 43 -4.51 4.36 16.67
N ARG A 44 -3.86 3.25 16.30
CA ARG A 44 -2.43 3.17 16.03
C ARG A 44 -2.16 2.29 14.82
N LEU A 45 -1.49 2.86 13.83
CA LEU A 45 -1.10 2.17 12.61
C LEU A 45 0.42 2.16 12.49
N HIS A 46 0.98 1.03 12.11
CA HIS A 46 2.38 0.93 11.73
C HIS A 46 2.50 0.85 10.21
N GLY A 47 3.18 1.82 9.60
CA GLY A 47 3.39 1.89 8.16
C GLY A 47 4.85 1.68 7.81
N ASP A 48 5.16 0.65 7.04
CA ASP A 48 6.48 0.55 6.40
C ASP A 48 6.32 0.73 4.90
N ASP A 49 7.40 1.05 4.19
CA ASP A 49 7.37 1.18 2.73
C ASP A 49 8.54 0.42 2.05
N PRO A 50 8.67 -0.89 2.29
CA PRO A 50 9.70 -1.71 1.68
C PRO A 50 9.52 -1.76 0.16
N THR A 51 10.63 -1.61 -0.54
CA THR A 51 10.65 -1.88 -1.97
C THR A 51 10.95 -3.36 -2.21
N VAL A 52 10.01 -4.05 -2.83
CA VAL A 52 10.07 -5.51 -3.07
C VAL A 52 10.06 -5.81 -4.57
N PRO A 53 10.74 -6.88 -5.01
CA PRO A 53 10.57 -7.36 -6.38
C PRO A 53 9.17 -7.97 -6.54
N ILE A 54 8.38 -7.48 -7.49
CA ILE A 54 7.09 -8.09 -7.87
C ILE A 54 7.24 -8.81 -9.20
N LEU A 55 6.68 -10.01 -9.27
CA LEU A 55 6.59 -10.78 -10.49
C LEU A 55 5.49 -10.16 -11.38
N ALA A 56 5.86 -9.33 -12.36
CA ALA A 56 4.93 -8.89 -13.39
C ALA A 56 4.93 -9.89 -14.57
N LYS A 57 3.77 -10.03 -15.22
CA LYS A 57 3.43 -11.07 -16.24
C LYS A 57 4.48 -11.36 -17.32
N ALA A 58 5.44 -10.46 -17.57
CA ALA A 58 6.47 -10.65 -18.58
C ALA A 58 7.92 -10.43 -18.07
N ARG A 59 8.12 -9.71 -16.97
CA ARG A 59 9.45 -9.43 -16.37
C ARG A 59 9.30 -9.03 -14.89
N PRO A 60 10.27 -9.36 -14.02
CA PRO A 60 10.29 -8.81 -12.67
C PRO A 60 10.36 -7.28 -12.73
N SER A 61 9.43 -6.63 -12.04
CA SER A 61 9.39 -5.18 -11.88
C SER A 61 9.56 -4.85 -10.41
N ARG A 62 10.39 -3.84 -10.11
CA ARG A 62 10.51 -3.33 -8.74
C ARG A 62 9.22 -2.56 -8.42
N ALA A 63 8.58 -2.94 -7.33
CA ALA A 63 7.40 -2.27 -6.84
C ALA A 63 7.59 -1.97 -5.36
N THR A 64 6.97 -0.91 -4.93
CA THR A 64 6.88 -0.54 -3.54
C THR A 64 5.58 -1.11 -3.01
N SER A 65 5.66 -1.82 -1.89
CA SER A 65 4.48 -2.18 -1.12
C SER A 65 4.49 -1.34 0.14
N GLY A 66 3.39 -0.64 0.42
CA GLY A 66 3.15 0.02 1.70
C GLY A 66 2.32 -0.90 2.60
N PRO A 67 2.92 -1.87 3.33
CA PRO A 67 2.27 -2.57 4.43
C PRO A 67 1.87 -1.57 5.51
N MET A 68 0.58 -1.52 5.76
CA MET A 68 0.00 -0.89 6.93
C MET A 68 -0.53 -1.99 7.82
N SER A 69 0.00 -2.09 9.04
CA SER A 69 -0.47 -3.05 10.03
C SER A 69 -1.16 -2.33 11.17
N ARG A 70 -2.41 -2.74 11.44
CA ARG A 70 -3.10 -2.39 12.66
C ARG A 70 -2.47 -3.18 13.79
N ARG A 71 -1.87 -2.47 14.74
CA ARG A 71 -1.52 -3.04 16.04
C ARG A 71 -2.55 -2.57 17.05
N PRO A 72 -3.33 -3.48 17.66
CA PRO A 72 -4.25 -3.07 18.72
C PRO A 72 -3.46 -2.34 19.82
N ALA A 73 -4.02 -1.25 20.33
CA ALA A 73 -3.60 -0.68 21.60
C ALA A 73 -3.73 -1.75 22.70
N ILE A 74 -3.02 -1.59 23.81
CA ILE A 74 -3.06 -2.57 24.93
C ILE A 74 -4.51 -2.81 25.42
N GLU A 75 -5.38 -1.81 25.26
CA GLU A 75 -6.80 -1.85 25.64
C GLU A 75 -7.75 -2.15 24.47
N ASP A 76 -7.25 -2.19 23.23
CA ASP A 76 -8.04 -2.47 22.03
C ASP A 76 -8.14 -3.99 21.81
N ARG A 77 -9.35 -4.53 21.91
CA ARG A 77 -9.63 -5.97 21.76
C ARG A 77 -9.91 -6.37 20.30
N ALA A 78 -9.86 -5.42 19.37
CA ALA A 78 -10.11 -5.72 17.97
C ALA A 78 -9.01 -6.63 17.39
N PRO A 79 -9.36 -7.55 16.47
CA PRO A 79 -8.39 -8.45 15.88
C PRO A 79 -7.31 -7.67 15.11
N PRO A 80 -6.03 -8.12 15.15
CA PRO A 80 -4.98 -7.52 14.35
C PRO A 80 -5.29 -7.66 12.86
N GLY A 81 -4.81 -6.71 12.06
CA GLY A 81 -5.04 -6.68 10.61
C GLY A 81 -3.88 -6.05 9.86
N ALA A 82 -3.72 -6.43 8.60
CA ALA A 82 -2.71 -5.84 7.71
C ALA A 82 -3.34 -5.55 6.34
N LEU A 83 -2.94 -4.41 5.78
CA LEU A 83 -3.38 -3.88 4.50
C LEU A 83 -2.14 -3.57 3.66
N TYR A 84 -2.14 -3.98 2.40
CA TYR A 84 -1.01 -3.80 1.50
C TYR A 84 -1.46 -3.11 0.24
N TYR A 85 -0.86 -1.96 -0.06
CA TYR A 85 -0.98 -1.35 -1.37
C TYR A 85 0.33 -1.46 -2.13
N ALA A 86 0.27 -2.05 -3.32
CA ALA A 86 1.41 -2.13 -4.22
C ALA A 86 1.37 -1.00 -5.25
N SER A 87 2.47 -0.27 -5.37
CA SER A 87 2.73 0.72 -6.41
C SER A 87 4.03 0.39 -7.12
N CYS A 88 4.22 0.83 -8.36
CA CYS A 88 5.48 0.60 -9.07
C CYS A 88 6.57 1.62 -8.77
N ASP A 89 6.25 2.65 -8.00
CA ASP A 89 7.23 3.60 -7.52
C ASP A 89 6.96 4.00 -6.07
N ARG A 90 7.98 4.60 -5.45
CA ARG A 90 7.99 5.02 -4.05
C ARG A 90 7.67 6.52 -3.96
N ARG A 91 6.47 6.92 -4.38
CA ARG A 91 6.03 8.34 -4.33
C ARG A 91 5.15 8.60 -3.13
N GLN A 92 5.37 9.75 -2.49
CA GLN A 92 4.54 10.29 -1.40
C GLN A 92 3.04 10.31 -1.73
N ALA A 93 2.65 10.62 -2.97
CA ALA A 93 1.25 10.66 -3.39
C ALA A 93 0.50 9.33 -3.17
N HIS A 94 1.21 8.20 -3.09
CA HIS A 94 0.58 6.91 -2.75
C HIS A 94 0.22 6.85 -1.27
N HIS A 95 1.12 7.30 -0.39
CA HIS A 95 0.89 7.38 1.05
C HIS A 95 -0.25 8.32 1.39
N GLU A 96 -0.26 9.53 0.81
CA GLU A 96 -1.36 10.50 0.97
C GLU A 96 -2.71 9.94 0.54
N ARG A 97 -2.75 9.17 -0.56
CA ARG A 97 -3.99 8.57 -1.04
C ARG A 97 -4.48 7.46 -0.12
N HIS A 98 -3.60 6.58 0.33
CA HIS A 98 -3.99 5.42 1.14
C HIS A 98 -4.33 5.77 2.58
N LEU A 99 -3.66 6.79 3.14
CA LEU A 99 -3.90 7.27 4.51
C LEU A 99 -4.89 8.43 4.55
N ARG A 100 -5.58 8.70 3.43
CA ARG A 100 -6.54 9.80 3.36
C ARG A 100 -7.66 9.60 4.39
N GLY A 101 -7.74 10.53 5.34
CA GLY A 101 -8.74 10.49 6.40
C GLY A 101 -8.33 9.68 7.63
N PHE A 102 -7.16 9.04 7.62
CA PHE A 102 -6.55 8.51 8.84
C PHE A 102 -6.00 9.70 9.65
N ALA A 103 -6.45 9.82 10.91
CA ALA A 103 -6.10 10.95 11.77
C ALA A 103 -5.57 10.51 13.16
N ALA A 104 -5.25 9.23 13.30
CA ALA A 104 -4.73 8.66 14.54
C ALA A 104 -3.19 8.52 14.48
N ILE A 105 -2.60 7.74 15.38
CA ILE A 105 -1.14 7.67 15.50
C ILE A 105 -0.57 6.78 14.39
N LEU A 106 0.24 7.38 13.51
CA LEU A 106 1.04 6.65 12.51
C LEU A 106 2.48 6.47 13.00
N GLN A 107 2.93 5.23 13.16
CA GLN A 107 4.32 4.88 13.41
C GLN A 107 4.93 4.37 12.12
N ALA A 108 5.70 5.22 11.44
CA ALA A 108 6.29 4.88 10.15
C ALA A 108 7.80 4.64 10.22
N ASP A 109 8.35 3.94 9.21
CA ASP A 109 9.79 3.96 8.95
C ASP A 109 10.27 5.40 8.67
N ALA A 110 11.58 5.65 8.74
CA ALA A 110 12.16 7.00 8.54
C ALA A 110 12.11 7.48 7.07
N TYR A 111 11.14 7.03 6.29
CA TYR A 111 10.94 7.45 4.92
C TYR A 111 10.29 8.82 4.84
N SER A 112 10.96 9.76 4.15
CA SER A 112 10.51 11.15 4.04
C SER A 112 9.15 11.34 3.35
N GLY A 113 8.66 10.33 2.63
CA GLY A 113 7.34 10.40 1.97
C GLY A 113 6.16 10.39 2.94
N TYR A 114 6.37 10.15 4.24
CA TYR A 114 5.33 10.30 5.27
C TYR A 114 5.24 11.73 5.84
N ASN A 115 6.20 12.62 5.56
CA ASN A 115 6.30 13.94 6.21
C ASN A 115 5.15 14.91 5.89
N ALA A 116 4.33 14.62 4.89
CA ALA A 116 3.21 15.47 4.46
C ALA A 116 1.84 15.01 5.00
N LEU A 117 1.82 14.00 5.86
CA LEU A 117 0.62 13.40 6.44
C LEU A 117 0.26 14.00 7.80
#